data_AF-A0A1G4A1E6-F1
#
_entry.id   AF-A0A1G4A1E6-F1
#
_cell.length_a   1.000
_cell.length_b   1.000
_cell.length_c   1.000
_cell.angle_alpha   90.00
_cell.angle_beta   90.00
_cell.angle_gamma   90.00
#
_symmetry.space_group_name_H-M   'P 1'
#
loop_
_entity.id
_entity.type
_entity.pdbx_description
1 polymer ?
#
loop_
_entity_poly.entity_id
_entity_poly.type
_entity_poly.pdbx_seq_one_letter_code
_entity_poly.pdbx_strand_id
1 'polypeptide(L)'
;MARPARNADTLVRAVKRRSNGADKSVRVTNSKHIPSGEGGAVTGMSDELLDRCHSFHNCGRSVGSFKGSGCFARGSNYRMQHFQAVILLQQFEKLLKETEIRRANADYLTAGLNQIGGIAPARLPENSRTVGTDRRAVRSVGCLRRARRSRPTHSNFNGLSRGKFIHALGAEGVPCGGGYGEQYNDGMLDEAINSPGYKRLWSADRLKAYRESFKDLKGNAQVCATTVGMGQTLLLADRSAMDHILEAIRKIRAYSAALAKGA
;
A
#
# COMPACT_ATOMS: atom_id res chain seq x y z
N MET A 1 -4.17 25.65 -31.72
CA MET A 1 -4.59 24.53 -30.84
C MET A 1 -3.46 23.50 -30.74
N ALA A 2 -2.72 23.50 -29.63
CA ALA A 2 -1.63 22.56 -29.40
C ALA A 2 -2.17 21.19 -28.97
N ARG A 3 -1.66 20.12 -29.58
CA ARG A 3 -2.17 18.74 -29.48
C ARG A 3 -2.03 18.15 -28.06
N PRO A 4 -3.10 17.60 -27.45
CA PRO A 4 -3.06 16.89 -26.15
C PRO A 4 -2.12 15.67 -26.11
N ALA A 5 -1.81 15.09 -27.28
CA ALA A 5 -0.99 13.89 -27.41
C ALA A 5 0.48 14.05 -26.95
N ARG A 6 1.04 15.28 -26.98
CA ARG A 6 2.44 15.49 -26.52
C ARG A 6 2.59 15.34 -25.01
N ASN A 7 1.56 15.63 -24.23
CA ASN A 7 1.65 15.60 -22.77
C ASN A 7 1.61 14.16 -22.22
N ALA A 8 0.80 13.27 -22.81
CA ALA A 8 0.75 11.87 -22.41
C ALA A 8 2.08 11.12 -22.71
N ASP A 9 2.65 11.36 -23.90
CA ASP A 9 3.92 10.75 -24.31
C ASP A 9 5.11 11.23 -23.45
N THR A 10 5.09 12.51 -23.06
CA THR A 10 6.10 13.08 -22.16
C THR A 10 6.01 12.49 -20.76
N LEU A 11 4.80 12.19 -20.29
CA LEU A 11 4.57 11.60 -18.97
C LEU A 11 4.95 10.12 -18.92
N VAL A 12 4.66 9.35 -19.99
CA VAL A 12 5.13 7.96 -20.15
C VAL A 12 6.66 7.91 -20.20
N ARG A 13 7.31 8.85 -20.90
CA ARG A 13 8.79 8.96 -20.91
C ARG A 13 9.37 9.39 -19.56
N ALA A 14 8.66 10.23 -18.79
CA ALA A 14 9.07 10.61 -17.44
C ALA A 14 8.96 9.45 -16.44
N VAL A 15 7.94 8.57 -16.60
CA VAL A 15 7.80 7.33 -15.82
C VAL A 15 8.88 6.31 -16.21
N LYS A 16 9.23 6.22 -17.51
CA LYS A 16 10.36 5.39 -18.00
C LYS A 16 11.70 5.78 -17.34
N ARG A 17 12.01 7.07 -17.17
CA ARG A 17 13.33 7.48 -16.64
C ARG A 17 13.55 7.24 -15.14
N ARG A 18 12.55 6.78 -14.36
CA ARG A 18 12.65 6.61 -12.90
C ARG A 18 12.39 5.18 -12.39
N SER A 19 12.31 4.19 -13.26
CA SER A 19 12.16 2.78 -12.87
C SER A 19 13.53 2.11 -12.72
N ASN A 20 13.78 1.46 -11.58
CA ASN A 20 14.98 0.65 -11.30
C ASN A 20 14.99 -0.67 -12.12
N GLY A 21 14.75 -0.60 -13.43
CA GLY A 21 14.80 -1.76 -14.34
C GLY A 21 13.62 -2.74 -14.26
N ALA A 22 12.59 -2.48 -13.44
CA ALA A 22 11.43 -3.36 -13.31
C ALA A 22 10.18 -2.78 -14.01
N ASP A 23 9.45 -3.63 -14.73
CA ASP A 23 8.09 -3.34 -15.19
C ASP A 23 7.13 -3.26 -13.99
N LYS A 24 6.20 -2.32 -14.04
CA LYS A 24 5.31 -1.97 -12.92
C LYS A 24 3.87 -1.93 -13.36
N SER A 25 2.99 -2.49 -12.54
CA SER A 25 1.55 -2.27 -12.62
C SER A 25 1.12 -1.18 -11.65
N VAL A 26 0.23 -0.30 -12.12
CA VAL A 26 -0.36 0.79 -11.34
C VAL A 26 -1.87 0.61 -11.30
N ARG A 27 -2.48 0.76 -10.12
CA ARG A 27 -3.94 0.73 -9.93
C ARG A 27 -4.45 2.14 -9.69
N VAL A 28 -5.60 2.45 -10.26
CA VAL A 28 -6.25 3.77 -10.18
C VAL A 28 -7.70 3.69 -9.69
N THR A 29 -7.96 2.74 -8.79
CA THR A 29 -9.26 2.56 -8.13
C THR A 29 -9.53 3.66 -7.10
N ASN A 30 -10.78 3.77 -6.62
CA ASN A 30 -11.26 4.89 -5.79
C ASN A 30 -10.42 5.25 -4.55
N SER A 31 -9.73 4.29 -3.93
CA SER A 31 -8.89 4.55 -2.74
C SER A 31 -7.48 5.06 -3.07
N LYS A 32 -7.12 5.16 -4.36
CA LYS A 32 -5.77 5.53 -4.81
C LYS A 32 -5.62 7.04 -4.98
N HIS A 33 -4.38 7.50 -5.09
CA HIS A 33 -4.06 8.94 -5.18
C HIS A 33 -4.63 9.62 -6.43
N ILE A 34 -4.85 8.84 -7.50
CA ILE A 34 -5.46 9.30 -8.75
C ILE A 34 -6.62 8.38 -9.13
N PRO A 35 -7.78 8.48 -8.46
CA PRO A 35 -8.89 7.58 -8.70
C PRO A 35 -9.62 7.90 -10.01
N SER A 36 -10.08 6.87 -10.72
CA SER A 36 -10.95 6.98 -11.90
C SER A 36 -12.13 5.99 -11.86
N GLY A 37 -12.63 5.68 -10.66
CA GLY A 37 -13.56 4.57 -10.45
C GLY A 37 -12.81 3.25 -10.40
N GLU A 38 -12.55 2.73 -11.61
CA GLU A 38 -11.76 1.53 -11.86
C GLU A 38 -10.69 1.82 -12.90
N GLY A 39 -9.65 0.99 -12.91
CA GLY A 39 -8.62 1.03 -13.95
C GLY A 39 -7.22 0.66 -13.46
N GLY A 40 -6.31 0.59 -14.44
CA GLY A 40 -4.90 0.39 -14.18
C GLY A 40 -4.04 0.77 -15.39
N ALA A 41 -2.74 0.77 -15.18
CA ALA A 41 -1.74 0.99 -16.21
C ALA A 41 -0.58 0.00 -16.03
N VAL A 42 0.02 -0.41 -17.14
CA VAL A 42 1.30 -1.11 -17.15
C VAL A 42 2.35 -0.15 -17.69
N THR A 43 3.46 -0.05 -16.98
CA THR A 43 4.58 0.82 -17.33
C THR A 43 5.87 0.02 -17.25
N GLY A 44 6.83 0.29 -18.11
CA GLY A 44 7.98 -0.58 -18.26
C GLY A 44 9.07 0.03 -19.12
N MET A 45 10.22 -0.63 -19.12
CA MET A 45 11.38 -0.21 -19.90
C MET A 45 11.57 -1.03 -21.18
N SER A 46 11.00 -2.23 -21.22
CA SER A 46 11.02 -3.07 -22.42
C SER A 46 9.80 -2.76 -23.28
N ASP A 47 10.04 -2.15 -24.44
CA ASP A 47 8.98 -1.90 -25.43
C ASP A 47 8.37 -3.22 -25.92
N GLU A 48 9.17 -4.28 -26.03
CA GLU A 48 8.69 -5.63 -26.37
C GLU A 48 7.68 -6.15 -25.32
N LEU A 49 7.99 -6.02 -24.03
CA LEU A 49 7.08 -6.45 -22.96
C LEU A 49 5.82 -5.58 -22.92
N LEU A 50 5.95 -4.27 -23.14
CA LEU A 50 4.81 -3.37 -23.22
C LEU A 50 3.91 -3.68 -24.42
N ASP A 51 4.47 -4.03 -25.57
CA ASP A 51 3.71 -4.46 -26.74
C ASP A 51 2.97 -5.77 -26.46
N ARG A 52 3.60 -6.73 -25.77
CA ARG A 52 2.93 -7.98 -25.38
C ARG A 52 1.81 -7.75 -24.36
N CYS A 53 2.02 -6.89 -23.37
CA CYS A 53 0.96 -6.45 -22.46
C CYS A 53 -0.18 -5.75 -23.22
N HIS A 54 0.16 -4.90 -24.19
CA HIS A 54 -0.81 -4.20 -25.04
C HIS A 54 -1.50 -5.16 -26.05
N SER A 55 -0.91 -6.30 -26.37
CA SER A 55 -1.62 -7.33 -27.10
C SER A 55 -2.62 -8.03 -26.18
N PHE A 56 -2.17 -8.48 -25.00
CA PHE A 56 -2.98 -9.25 -24.06
C PHE A 56 -4.21 -8.48 -23.54
N HIS A 57 -4.09 -7.19 -23.19
CA HIS A 57 -5.24 -6.36 -22.74
C HIS A 57 -6.26 -6.07 -23.86
N ASN A 58 -5.87 -6.27 -25.13
CA ASN A 58 -6.66 -5.94 -26.31
C ASN A 58 -6.94 -7.19 -27.14
N CYS A 59 -7.37 -8.28 -26.48
CA CYS A 59 -7.81 -9.52 -27.13
C CYS A 59 -6.73 -10.20 -28.00
N GLY A 60 -5.44 -9.99 -27.74
CA GLY A 60 -4.35 -10.65 -28.48
C GLY A 60 -4.08 -10.05 -29.86
N ARG A 61 -4.47 -8.80 -30.08
CA ARG A 61 -4.27 -8.08 -31.34
C ARG A 61 -2.83 -7.59 -31.51
N SER A 62 -2.44 -7.40 -32.76
CA SER A 62 -1.13 -6.87 -33.16
C SER A 62 -0.92 -5.43 -32.70
N VAL A 63 0.25 -5.14 -32.15
CA VAL A 63 0.66 -3.80 -31.70
C VAL A 63 2.19 -3.70 -31.72
N GLY A 64 2.71 -2.52 -32.07
CA GLY A 64 4.15 -2.25 -31.99
C GLY A 64 5.00 -3.30 -32.72
N SER A 65 5.98 -3.87 -32.04
CA SER A 65 6.84 -4.97 -32.49
C SER A 65 6.16 -6.35 -32.48
N PHE A 66 5.06 -6.51 -31.74
CA PHE A 66 4.36 -7.79 -31.59
C PHE A 66 3.27 -7.95 -32.66
N LYS A 67 3.61 -8.61 -33.75
CA LYS A 67 2.79 -8.71 -34.98
C LYS A 67 2.29 -10.11 -35.28
N GLY A 68 1.07 -10.16 -35.82
CA GLY A 68 0.41 -11.31 -36.43
C GLY A 68 -0.91 -10.90 -37.10
N SER A 69 -1.74 -11.86 -37.49
CA SER A 69 -3.04 -11.60 -38.13
C SER A 69 -4.22 -11.82 -37.18
N GLY A 70 -5.17 -10.87 -37.15
CA GLY A 70 -6.33 -10.94 -36.27
C GLY A 70 -5.96 -10.94 -34.77
N CYS A 71 -6.61 -11.81 -34.00
CA CYS A 71 -6.28 -12.11 -32.60
C CYS A 71 -5.31 -13.29 -32.54
N PHE A 72 -4.05 -13.07 -32.96
CA PHE A 72 -3.07 -14.13 -33.15
C PHE A 72 -2.43 -14.64 -31.85
N ALA A 73 -2.58 -13.91 -30.75
CA ALA A 73 -2.05 -14.26 -29.44
C ALA A 73 -3.18 -14.44 -28.42
N ARG A 74 -2.88 -15.11 -27.30
CA ARG A 74 -3.81 -15.15 -26.16
C ARG A 74 -3.96 -13.75 -25.58
N GLY A 75 -5.19 -13.35 -25.32
CA GLY A 75 -5.52 -12.10 -24.67
C GLY A 75 -6.96 -12.09 -24.21
N SER A 76 -7.29 -11.12 -23.37
CA SER A 76 -8.66 -10.85 -22.94
C SER A 76 -8.98 -9.37 -23.15
N ASN A 77 -10.22 -8.96 -22.86
CA ASN A 77 -10.61 -7.57 -23.00
C ASN A 77 -10.48 -6.84 -21.65
N TYR A 78 -9.39 -6.09 -21.48
CA TYR A 78 -9.16 -5.21 -20.33
C TYR A 78 -9.02 -3.74 -20.76
N ARG A 79 -9.61 -3.36 -21.90
CA ARG A 79 -9.54 -1.98 -22.42
C ARG A 79 -10.24 -1.01 -21.46
N MET A 80 -9.55 0.08 -21.14
CA MET A 80 -10.11 1.19 -20.37
C MET A 80 -11.11 1.98 -21.21
N GLN A 81 -12.19 2.47 -20.59
CA GLN A 81 -13.15 3.35 -21.24
C GLN A 81 -12.60 4.77 -21.37
N HIS A 82 -12.97 5.48 -22.43
CA HIS A 82 -12.45 6.82 -22.71
C HIS A 82 -12.71 7.83 -21.58
N PHE A 83 -13.87 7.79 -20.93
CA PHE A 83 -14.18 8.70 -19.82
C PHE A 83 -13.24 8.49 -18.61
N GLN A 84 -12.86 7.24 -18.31
CA GLN A 84 -11.92 6.92 -17.23
C GLN A 84 -10.54 7.50 -17.56
N ALA A 85 -10.10 7.36 -18.82
CA ALA A 85 -8.83 7.92 -19.28
C ALA A 85 -8.81 9.46 -19.18
N VAL A 86 -9.89 10.14 -19.57
CA VAL A 86 -10.00 11.59 -19.46
C VAL A 86 -9.94 12.05 -18.01
N ILE A 87 -10.64 11.37 -17.09
CA ILE A 87 -10.56 11.68 -15.65
C ILE A 87 -9.12 11.59 -15.17
N LEU A 88 -8.41 10.49 -15.48
CA LEU A 88 -7.00 10.29 -15.07
C LEU A 88 -6.07 11.37 -15.59
N LEU A 89 -6.22 11.78 -16.86
CA LEU A 89 -5.39 12.82 -17.44
C LEU A 89 -5.47 14.13 -16.66
N GLN A 90 -6.65 14.48 -16.15
CA GLN A 90 -6.86 15.69 -15.34
C GLN A 90 -6.30 15.57 -13.91
N GLN A 91 -6.00 14.36 -13.41
CA GLN A 91 -5.50 14.16 -12.06
C GLN A 91 -3.98 14.35 -11.92
N PHE A 92 -3.20 14.39 -13.01
CA PHE A 92 -1.73 14.38 -12.92
C PHE A 92 -1.14 15.64 -12.27
N GLU A 93 -1.62 16.82 -12.64
CA GLU A 93 -1.13 18.07 -12.04
C GLU A 93 -1.44 18.13 -10.55
N LYS A 94 -2.66 17.69 -10.19
CA LYS A 94 -3.08 17.56 -8.79
C LYS A 94 -2.18 16.56 -8.04
N LEU A 95 -1.89 15.41 -8.63
CA LEU A 95 -1.03 14.38 -8.04
C LEU A 95 0.35 14.93 -7.70
N LEU A 96 0.97 15.70 -8.59
CA LEU A 96 2.29 16.30 -8.34
C LEU A 96 2.26 17.24 -7.12
N LYS A 97 1.29 18.16 -7.09
CA LYS A 97 1.13 19.12 -5.99
C LYS A 97 0.86 18.42 -4.67
N GLU A 98 -0.12 17.53 -4.65
CA GLU A 98 -0.51 16.82 -3.44
C GLU A 98 0.57 15.85 -2.94
N THR A 99 1.39 15.28 -3.83
CA THR A 99 2.51 14.42 -3.43
C THR A 99 3.52 15.19 -2.59
N GLU A 100 3.83 16.43 -2.94
CA GLU A 100 4.76 17.25 -2.16
C GLU A 100 4.20 17.63 -0.80
N ILE A 101 2.90 17.95 -0.72
CA ILE A 101 2.21 18.19 0.57
C ILE A 101 2.28 16.94 1.45
N ARG A 102 1.91 15.78 0.88
CA ARG A 102 1.95 14.50 1.62
C ARG A 102 3.35 14.17 2.10
N ARG A 103 4.38 14.44 1.29
CA ARG A 103 5.80 14.23 1.67
C ARG A 103 6.22 15.12 2.82
N ALA A 104 5.94 16.42 2.74
CA ALA A 104 6.29 17.34 3.83
C ALA A 104 5.60 16.96 5.14
N ASN A 105 4.30 16.62 5.08
CA ASN A 105 3.52 16.15 6.23
C ASN A 105 3.99 14.80 6.76
N ALA A 106 4.34 13.89 5.87
CA ALA A 106 4.94 12.63 6.20
C ALA A 106 6.27 12.84 6.96
N ASP A 107 7.22 13.59 6.42
CA ASP A 107 8.54 13.75 7.04
C ASP A 107 8.42 14.39 8.43
N TYR A 108 7.58 15.42 8.56
CA TYR A 108 7.28 16.06 9.84
C TYR A 108 6.68 15.07 10.87
N LEU A 109 5.66 14.33 10.49
CA LEU A 109 5.02 13.36 11.36
C LEU A 109 5.98 12.23 11.76
N THR A 110 6.86 11.77 10.85
CA THR A 110 7.88 10.77 11.18
C THR A 110 8.83 11.29 12.26
N ALA A 111 9.33 12.52 12.09
CA ALA A 111 10.25 13.13 13.03
C ALA A 111 9.62 13.24 14.43
N GLY A 112 8.37 13.71 14.52
CA GLY A 112 7.63 13.79 15.79
C GLY A 112 7.36 12.43 16.42
N LEU A 113 6.94 11.43 15.64
CA LEU A 113 6.66 10.08 16.15
C LEU A 113 7.92 9.39 16.70
N ASN A 114 9.09 9.63 16.10
CA ASN A 114 10.37 9.09 16.58
C ASN A 114 10.76 9.62 17.97
N GLN A 115 10.23 10.77 18.38
CA GLN A 115 10.44 11.33 19.72
C GLN A 115 9.53 10.69 20.77
N ILE A 116 8.48 9.97 20.36
CA ILE A 116 7.53 9.33 21.27
C ILE A 116 8.00 7.91 21.59
N GLY A 117 8.48 7.70 22.82
CA GLY A 117 8.90 6.40 23.30
C GLY A 117 7.80 5.33 23.16
N GLY A 118 8.13 4.20 22.55
CA GLY A 118 7.18 3.09 22.34
C GLY A 118 6.50 3.08 20.97
N ILE A 119 6.79 4.07 20.13
CA ILE A 119 6.33 4.12 18.75
C ILE A 119 7.52 4.03 17.80
N ALA A 120 7.33 3.29 16.70
CA ALA A 120 8.28 3.23 15.61
C ALA A 120 7.53 3.42 14.28
N PRO A 121 7.76 4.52 13.55
CA PRO A 121 7.32 4.66 12.17
C PRO A 121 7.90 3.55 11.27
N ALA A 122 7.24 3.27 10.15
CA ALA A 122 7.76 2.36 9.14
C ALA A 122 9.14 2.81 8.62
N ARG A 123 10.12 1.89 8.62
CA ARG A 123 11.45 2.14 8.07
C ARG A 123 11.39 2.16 6.55
N LEU A 124 12.01 3.16 5.95
CA LEU A 124 12.21 3.23 4.51
C LEU A 124 13.59 2.65 4.15
N PRO A 125 13.70 1.93 3.02
CA PRO A 125 15.00 1.58 2.44
C PRO A 125 15.87 2.82 2.20
N GLU A 126 17.19 2.67 2.25
CA GLU A 126 18.13 3.74 1.92
C GLU A 126 17.89 4.26 0.50
N ASN A 127 18.07 5.56 0.31
CA ASN A 127 17.84 6.26 -0.97
C ASN A 127 16.40 6.13 -1.53
N SER A 128 15.41 5.82 -0.70
CA SER A 128 14.00 5.80 -1.10
C SER A 128 13.22 6.99 -0.54
N ARG A 129 12.29 7.52 -1.34
CA ARG A 129 11.30 8.51 -0.89
C ARG A 129 9.90 7.95 -1.08
N THR A 130 9.09 8.00 -0.04
CA THR A 130 7.67 7.66 -0.17
C THR A 130 6.89 8.81 -0.78
N VAL A 131 5.71 8.49 -1.33
CA VAL A 131 4.72 9.47 -1.80
C VAL A 131 3.71 9.77 -0.67
N GLY A 132 4.01 9.40 0.58
CA GLY A 132 3.03 9.43 1.67
C GLY A 132 1.89 8.42 1.43
N THR A 133 2.23 7.23 0.94
CA THR A 133 1.26 6.21 0.52
C THR A 133 0.43 5.64 1.67
N ASP A 134 -0.87 5.54 1.42
CA ASP A 134 -2.02 4.81 2.00
C ASP A 134 -2.04 4.40 3.48
N ARG A 135 -0.92 4.02 4.10
CA ARG A 135 -0.85 3.68 5.53
C ARG A 135 0.53 4.01 6.08
N ARG A 136 0.64 5.12 6.81
CA ARG A 136 1.72 5.22 7.79
C ARG A 136 1.41 4.27 8.92
N ALA A 137 2.10 3.12 8.88
CA ALA A 137 2.16 2.18 9.98
C ALA A 137 2.92 2.84 11.12
N VAL A 138 2.18 3.33 12.12
CA VAL A 138 2.71 3.56 13.45
C VAL A 138 2.79 2.17 14.08
N ARG A 139 4.00 1.63 14.23
CA ARG A 139 4.20 0.43 15.03
C ARG A 139 4.22 0.85 16.48
N SER A 140 3.13 0.62 17.20
CA SER A 140 3.14 0.72 18.67
C SER A 140 3.90 -0.49 19.20
N VAL A 141 5.20 -0.30 19.46
CA VAL A 141 6.12 -1.30 20.03
C VAL A 141 5.71 -1.67 21.47
N GLY A 142 4.83 -0.89 22.11
CA GLY A 142 4.35 -1.13 23.47
C GLY A 142 3.25 -2.18 23.64
N CYS A 143 2.65 -2.70 22.56
CA CYS A 143 1.43 -3.51 22.65
C CYS A 143 1.64 -5.04 22.63
N LEU A 144 2.87 -5.55 22.42
CA LEU A 144 3.11 -6.99 22.39
C LEU A 144 4.39 -7.38 23.14
N ARG A 145 4.14 -8.02 24.28
CA ARG A 145 5.05 -8.91 24.99
C ARG A 145 5.54 -9.98 24.00
N ARG A 146 6.87 -10.09 23.86
CA ARG A 146 7.65 -11.06 23.06
C ARG A 146 7.66 -10.85 21.54
N ALA A 147 8.61 -10.07 21.03
CA ALA A 147 9.36 -10.40 19.80
C ALA A 147 10.46 -9.37 19.48
N ARG A 148 11.60 -9.44 20.19
CA ARG A 148 12.99 -9.54 19.67
C ARG A 148 13.97 -9.22 20.82
N ARG A 149 14.93 -10.13 21.02
CA ARG A 149 16.08 -9.98 21.93
C ARG A 149 16.82 -8.66 21.62
N SER A 150 17.42 -8.10 22.67
CA SER A 150 18.33 -6.94 22.71
C SER A 150 17.74 -5.52 22.69
N ARG A 151 16.73 -5.26 23.52
CA ARG A 151 16.66 -4.06 24.39
C ARG A 151 15.54 -4.29 25.41
N PRO A 152 15.73 -4.03 26.72
CA PRO A 152 14.64 -4.08 27.68
C PRO A 152 13.72 -2.88 27.43
N THR A 153 12.83 -2.98 26.45
CA THR A 153 11.76 -2.00 26.27
C THR A 153 10.73 -2.25 27.35
N HIS A 154 10.81 -1.47 28.42
CA HIS A 154 9.66 -1.18 29.28
C HIS A 154 8.44 -0.95 28.36
N SER A 155 7.28 -1.52 28.71
CA SER A 155 6.05 -1.29 27.96
C SER A 155 5.72 0.20 28.07
N ASN A 156 6.15 1.00 27.11
CA ASN A 156 5.98 2.46 27.13
C ASN A 156 4.50 2.90 27.10
N PHE A 157 3.59 1.96 26.93
CA PHE A 157 2.13 2.11 27.00
C PHE A 157 1.49 1.21 28.08
N ASN A 158 2.22 0.79 29.12
CA ASN A 158 1.67 0.05 30.26
C ASN A 158 0.84 -1.21 29.89
N GLY A 159 1.19 -1.90 28.81
CA GLY A 159 0.47 -3.09 28.34
C GLY A 159 -0.84 -2.81 27.60
N LEU A 160 -1.10 -1.56 27.20
CA LEU A 160 -2.26 -1.20 26.38
C LEU A 160 -2.32 -2.04 25.11
N SER A 161 -3.46 -2.66 24.83
CA SER A 161 -3.65 -3.45 23.62
C SER A 161 -3.78 -2.55 22.38
N ARG A 162 -3.47 -3.09 21.20
CA ARG A 162 -3.62 -2.37 19.93
C ARG A 162 -5.07 -1.89 19.72
N GLY A 163 -6.06 -2.72 20.04
CA GLY A 163 -7.47 -2.37 19.91
C GLY A 163 -7.85 -1.16 20.77
N LYS A 164 -7.42 -1.16 22.04
CA LYS A 164 -7.64 -0.01 22.94
C LYS A 164 -6.90 1.24 22.48
N PHE A 165 -5.70 1.11 21.92
CA PHE A 165 -4.97 2.23 21.33
C PHE A 165 -5.71 2.84 20.13
N ILE A 166 -6.22 2.01 19.22
CA ILE A 166 -7.01 2.48 18.06
C ILE A 166 -8.29 3.18 18.53
N HIS A 167 -8.98 2.59 19.51
CA HIS A 167 -10.20 3.19 20.07
C HIS A 167 -9.91 4.55 20.73
N ALA A 168 -8.87 4.65 21.54
CA ALA A 168 -8.48 5.90 22.18
C ALA A 168 -8.06 6.96 21.15
N LEU A 169 -7.31 6.59 20.12
CA LEU A 169 -6.90 7.52 19.06
C LEU A 169 -8.09 7.99 18.22
N GLY A 170 -9.07 7.11 17.98
CA GLY A 170 -10.36 7.49 17.38
C GLY A 170 -11.17 8.44 18.26
N ALA A 171 -11.16 8.27 19.58
CA ALA A 171 -11.83 9.16 20.53
C ALA A 171 -11.20 10.56 20.58
N GLU A 172 -9.90 10.70 20.31
CA GLU A 172 -9.22 11.99 20.08
C GLU A 172 -9.50 12.57 18.67
N GLY A 173 -10.37 11.95 17.86
CA GLY A 173 -10.77 12.45 16.55
C GLY A 173 -9.79 12.12 15.41
N VAL A 174 -8.84 11.20 15.62
CA VAL A 174 -7.88 10.78 14.59
C VAL A 174 -8.33 9.45 13.96
N PRO A 175 -8.80 9.46 12.69
CA PRO A 175 -9.26 8.24 12.04
C PRO A 175 -8.09 7.30 11.75
N CYS A 176 -8.08 6.14 12.40
CA CYS A 176 -7.05 5.13 12.28
C CYS A 176 -7.65 3.71 12.32
N GLY A 177 -6.87 2.71 11.91
CA GLY A 177 -7.29 1.31 11.93
C GLY A 177 -6.14 0.33 11.95
N GLY A 178 -6.45 -0.95 12.17
CA GLY A 178 -5.45 -2.03 12.26
C GLY A 178 -4.77 -2.38 10.92
N GLY A 179 -5.27 -1.85 9.80
CA GLY A 179 -4.77 -2.19 8.46
C GLY A 179 -5.27 -3.57 8.01
N TYR A 180 -4.40 -4.34 7.35
CA TYR A 180 -4.72 -5.69 6.90
C TYR A 180 -4.42 -6.73 8.00
N GLY A 181 -5.26 -7.76 8.08
CA GLY A 181 -4.94 -9.00 8.78
C GLY A 181 -4.03 -9.90 7.95
N GLU A 182 -3.79 -11.11 8.46
CA GLU A 182 -3.05 -12.17 7.76
C GLU A 182 -3.90 -12.72 6.61
N GLN A 183 -3.91 -12.01 5.47
CA GLN A 183 -4.85 -12.28 4.36
C GLN A 183 -4.77 -13.69 3.77
N TYR A 184 -3.66 -14.39 3.98
CA TYR A 184 -3.52 -15.79 3.58
C TYR A 184 -4.43 -16.73 4.38
N ASN A 185 -5.08 -16.25 5.45
CA ASN A 185 -6.12 -16.95 6.20
C ASN A 185 -7.55 -16.48 5.83
N ASP A 186 -7.73 -15.56 4.87
CA ASP A 186 -9.06 -15.05 4.46
C ASP A 186 -9.85 -16.07 3.59
N GLY A 187 -9.35 -17.29 3.43
CA GLY A 187 -10.01 -18.38 2.71
C GLY A 187 -9.81 -18.41 1.19
N MET A 188 -9.47 -17.29 0.54
CA MET A 188 -9.23 -17.24 -0.91
C MET A 188 -8.14 -18.23 -1.36
N LEU A 189 -7.04 -18.34 -0.62
CA LEU A 189 -5.98 -19.29 -0.94
C LEU A 189 -6.40 -20.73 -0.65
N ASP A 190 -7.22 -20.96 0.37
CA ASP A 190 -7.75 -22.27 0.72
C ASP A 190 -8.72 -22.79 -0.36
N GLU A 191 -9.58 -21.91 -0.89
CA GLU A 191 -10.42 -22.22 -2.04
C GLU A 191 -9.57 -22.59 -3.26
N ALA A 192 -8.59 -21.75 -3.61
CA ALA A 192 -7.72 -21.98 -4.77
C ALA A 192 -6.95 -23.30 -4.65
N ILE A 193 -6.35 -23.59 -3.49
CA ILE A 193 -5.63 -24.85 -3.21
C ILE A 193 -6.56 -26.07 -3.36
N ASN A 194 -7.82 -25.92 -2.96
CA ASN A 194 -8.80 -27.00 -3.03
C ASN A 194 -9.46 -27.18 -4.40
N SER A 195 -9.29 -26.23 -5.31
CA SER A 195 -9.88 -26.26 -6.64
C SER A 195 -9.40 -27.44 -7.49
N PRO A 196 -10.24 -28.01 -8.38
CA PRO A 196 -9.84 -29.09 -9.29
C PRO A 196 -8.66 -28.72 -10.19
N GLY A 197 -8.59 -27.44 -10.60
CA GLY A 197 -7.52 -26.93 -11.44
C GLY A 197 -6.16 -27.02 -10.76
N TYR A 198 -6.08 -26.63 -9.48
CA TYR A 198 -4.83 -26.72 -8.72
C TYR A 198 -4.47 -28.17 -8.37
N LYS A 199 -5.44 -28.98 -7.95
CA LYS A 199 -5.21 -30.41 -7.66
C LYS A 199 -4.76 -31.22 -8.87
N ARG A 200 -5.12 -30.79 -10.09
CA ARG A 200 -4.64 -31.41 -11.33
C ARG A 200 -3.19 -31.03 -11.66
N LEU A 201 -2.78 -29.81 -11.32
CA LEU A 201 -1.47 -29.26 -11.71
C LEU A 201 -0.36 -29.56 -10.69
N TRP A 202 -0.72 -29.79 -9.42
CA TRP A 202 0.23 -29.96 -8.33
C TRP A 202 -0.12 -31.16 -7.45
N SER A 203 0.90 -31.85 -6.94
CA SER A 203 0.72 -32.99 -6.03
C SER A 203 0.11 -32.54 -4.69
N ALA A 204 -0.60 -33.48 -4.04
CA ALA A 204 -1.19 -33.25 -2.73
C ALA A 204 -0.14 -32.79 -1.70
N ASP A 205 1.04 -33.40 -1.70
CA ASP A 205 2.14 -33.04 -0.80
C ASP A 205 2.63 -31.61 -1.03
N ARG A 206 2.74 -31.18 -2.29
CA ARG A 206 3.16 -29.80 -2.61
C ARG A 206 2.13 -28.78 -2.15
N LEU A 207 0.84 -29.06 -2.35
CA LEU A 207 -0.25 -28.19 -1.92
C LEU A 207 -0.32 -28.09 -0.39
N LYS A 208 -0.15 -29.21 0.30
CA LYS A 208 -0.06 -29.26 1.77
C LYS A 208 1.14 -28.47 2.28
N ALA A 209 2.33 -28.72 1.73
CA ALA A 209 3.55 -28.00 2.11
C ALA A 209 3.41 -26.48 1.87
N TYR A 210 2.81 -26.08 0.74
CA TYR A 210 2.53 -24.67 0.47
C TYR A 210 1.62 -24.05 1.54
N ARG A 211 0.54 -24.74 1.92
CA ARG A 211 -0.36 -24.26 2.98
C ARG A 211 0.31 -24.18 4.35
N GLU A 212 1.14 -25.17 4.68
CA GLU A 212 1.88 -25.23 5.93
C GLU A 212 2.96 -24.13 6.02
N SER A 213 3.55 -23.73 4.89
CA SER A 213 4.56 -22.65 4.83
C SER A 213 4.05 -21.30 5.36
N PHE A 214 2.72 -21.09 5.45
CA PHE A 214 2.17 -19.84 6.00
C PHE A 214 2.54 -19.65 7.48
N LYS A 215 2.81 -20.74 8.22
CA LYS A 215 3.28 -20.70 9.62
C LYS A 215 4.65 -20.02 9.75
N ASP A 216 5.44 -20.00 8.68
CA ASP A 216 6.77 -19.37 8.66
C ASP A 216 6.70 -17.86 8.44
N LEU A 217 5.53 -17.32 8.08
CA LEU A 217 5.27 -15.88 7.86
C LEU A 217 5.16 -15.09 9.18
N LYS A 218 6.00 -15.42 10.16
CA LYS A 218 6.04 -14.80 11.50
C LYS A 218 6.20 -13.28 11.45
N GLY A 219 6.93 -12.78 10.46
CA GLY A 219 7.09 -11.34 10.23
C GLY A 219 5.79 -10.66 9.78
N ASN A 220 4.98 -11.32 8.94
CA ASN A 220 3.67 -10.82 8.53
C ASN A 220 2.72 -10.77 9.73
N ALA A 221 2.60 -11.87 10.47
CA ALA A 221 1.80 -11.93 11.70
C ALA A 221 2.20 -10.83 12.70
N GLN A 222 3.50 -10.59 12.88
CA GLN A 222 3.98 -9.52 13.76
C GLN A 222 3.55 -8.12 13.28
N VAL A 223 3.68 -7.82 11.99
CA VAL A 223 3.25 -6.53 11.41
C VAL A 223 1.74 -6.37 11.54
N CYS A 224 0.96 -7.39 11.20
CA CYS A 224 -0.49 -7.40 11.32
C CYS A 224 -0.97 -7.26 12.76
N ALA A 225 -0.20 -7.69 13.77
CA ALA A 225 -0.56 -7.57 15.18
C ALA A 225 -0.16 -6.23 15.81
N THR A 226 0.85 -5.52 15.26
CA THR A 226 1.47 -4.33 15.89
C THR A 226 1.23 -3.02 15.15
N THR A 227 0.73 -3.07 13.92
CA THR A 227 0.56 -1.89 13.08
C THR A 227 -0.76 -1.19 13.34
N VAL A 228 -0.70 0.13 13.46
CA VAL A 228 -1.83 1.06 13.33
C VAL A 228 -1.60 1.89 12.08
N GLY A 229 -2.53 1.85 11.14
CA GLY A 229 -2.50 2.60 9.89
C GLY A 229 -3.41 3.82 9.95
N MET A 230 -2.97 4.90 9.31
CA MET A 230 -3.73 6.12 9.07
C MET A 230 -3.88 6.34 7.57
N GLY A 231 -5.05 6.80 7.13
CA GLY A 231 -5.32 7.03 5.71
C GLY A 231 -4.48 8.16 5.11
N GLN A 232 -4.10 8.04 3.84
CA GLN A 232 -3.27 9.03 3.14
C GLN A 232 -3.91 10.43 2.99
N THR A 233 -5.23 10.54 3.10
CA THR A 233 -5.95 11.81 3.07
C THR A 233 -5.62 12.70 4.27
N LEU A 234 -5.26 12.13 5.42
CA LEU A 234 -4.82 12.90 6.59
C LEU A 234 -3.54 13.71 6.30
N LEU A 235 -2.68 13.20 5.41
CA LEU A 235 -1.44 13.87 5.02
C LEU A 235 -1.68 15.05 4.06
N LEU A 236 -2.91 15.31 3.64
CA LEU A 236 -3.28 16.51 2.88
C LEU A 236 -3.77 17.66 3.77
N ALA A 237 -4.05 17.40 5.04
CA ALA A 237 -4.47 18.43 5.97
C ALA A 237 -3.34 19.41 6.31
N ASP A 238 -3.70 20.53 6.93
CA ASP A 238 -2.74 21.51 7.41
C ASP A 238 -1.77 20.93 8.45
N ARG A 239 -0.63 21.59 8.64
CA ARG A 239 0.43 21.17 9.57
C ARG A 239 -0.12 20.92 10.99
N SER A 240 -1.06 21.76 11.44
CA SER A 240 -1.72 21.65 12.74
C SER A 240 -2.42 20.30 12.96
N ALA A 241 -2.92 19.65 11.89
CA ALA A 241 -3.49 18.31 12.00
C ALA A 241 -2.42 17.26 12.34
N MET A 242 -1.18 17.43 11.88
CA MET A 242 -0.07 16.54 12.25
C MET A 242 0.32 16.74 13.71
N ASP A 243 0.30 17.99 14.20
CA ASP A 243 0.53 18.29 15.61
C ASP A 243 -0.56 17.67 16.50
N HIS A 244 -1.82 17.74 16.07
CA HIS A 244 -2.93 17.09 16.76
C HIS A 244 -2.73 15.57 16.87
N ILE A 245 -2.30 14.90 15.79
CA ILE A 245 -1.99 13.47 15.82
C ILE A 245 -0.87 13.16 16.83
N LEU A 246 0.21 13.96 16.81
CA LEU A 246 1.33 13.77 17.73
C LEU A 246 0.88 13.97 19.19
N GLU A 247 0.06 14.98 19.45
CA GLU A 247 -0.43 15.28 20.79
C GLU A 247 -1.40 14.23 21.33
N ALA A 248 -2.36 13.80 20.50
CA ALA A 248 -3.26 12.70 20.84
C ALA A 248 -2.48 11.44 21.24
N ILE A 249 -1.42 11.12 20.50
CA ILE A 249 -0.56 9.98 20.81
C ILE A 249 0.23 10.18 22.11
N ARG A 250 0.77 11.38 22.37
CA ARG A 250 1.46 11.70 23.64
C ARG A 250 0.51 11.59 24.83
N LYS A 251 -0.72 12.09 24.69
CA LYS A 251 -1.78 11.98 25.69
C LYS A 251 -2.13 10.52 25.98
N ILE A 252 -2.35 9.70 24.94
CA ILE A 252 -2.60 8.26 25.11
C ILE A 252 -1.44 7.57 25.84
N ARG A 253 -0.19 7.95 25.54
CA ARG A 253 0.97 7.42 26.25
C ARG A 253 0.95 7.80 27.73
N ALA A 254 0.68 9.06 28.06
CA ALA A 254 0.59 9.55 29.44
C ALA A 254 -0.50 8.85 30.25
N TYR A 255 -1.68 8.62 29.66
CA TYR A 255 -2.82 7.96 30.31
C TYR A 255 -2.90 6.45 30.06
N SER A 256 -1.86 5.85 29.48
CA SER A 256 -1.90 4.45 29.02
C SER A 256 -2.15 3.44 30.14
N ALA A 257 -1.71 3.71 31.37
CA ALA A 257 -1.98 2.85 32.53
C ALA A 257 -3.47 2.84 32.91
N ALA A 258 -4.14 4.00 32.86
CA ALA A 258 -5.57 4.11 33.12
C ALA A 258 -6.37 3.42 32.01
N LEU A 259 -5.98 3.66 30.74
CA LEU A 259 -6.61 3.01 29.57
C LEU A 259 -6.40 1.49 29.56
N ALA A 260 -5.28 0.99 30.08
CA ALA A 260 -5.03 -0.45 30.18
C ALA A 260 -5.99 -1.11 31.19
N LYS A 261 -6.23 -0.45 32.34
CA LYS A 261 -7.10 -0.92 33.43
C LYS A 261 -8.59 -0.74 33.16
N GLY A 262 -8.98 0.33 32.46
CA GLY A 262 -10.36 0.59 32.08
C GLY A 262 -10.87 -0.48 31.11
N ALA A 263 -11.82 -1.28 31.58
CA ALA A 263 -12.73 -2.11 30.83
C ALA A 263 -14.14 -1.71 31.24
#